data_AF-M2RVP7-F1
#
_entry.id   AF-M2RVP7-F1
#
_cell.length_a   1.000
_cell.length_b   1.000
_cell.length_c   1.000
_cell.angle_alpha   90.00
_cell.angle_beta   90.00
_cell.angle_gamma   90.00
#
_symmetry.space_group_name_H-M   'P 1'
#
loop_
_entity.id
_entity.type
_entity.pdbx_description
1 polymer ?
#
loop_
_entity_poly.entity_id
_entity_poly.type
_entity_poly.pdbx_seq_one_letter_code
_entity_poly.pdbx_strand_id
1 'polypeptide(L)'
;MTETVEKQIVTPYNVSGLVDYNKLVKDFNAELLTQEQIARIGAITHKEPHMWLRRGLFFCHRDINAVLDDVEKGNKIYLYTGRGPS
;
A
#
# COMPACT_ATOMS: atom_id res chain seq x y z
N MET A 1 32.97 -14.38 11.70
CA MET A 1 32.55 -12.98 11.81
C MET A 1 31.03 -12.96 11.71
N THR A 2 30.33 -12.79 12.83
CA THR A 2 28.87 -12.69 12.84
C THR A 2 28.49 -11.27 12.46
N GLU A 3 28.02 -11.06 11.22
CA GLU A 3 27.40 -9.79 10.84
C GLU A 3 26.20 -9.52 11.76
N THR A 4 26.24 -8.40 12.46
CA THR A 4 25.11 -7.91 13.23
C THR A 4 24.08 -7.40 12.22
N VAL A 5 23.02 -8.18 12.00
CA VAL A 5 21.90 -7.73 11.16
C VAL A 5 21.28 -6.51 11.82
N GLU A 6 21.46 -5.33 11.22
CA GLU A 6 20.86 -4.10 11.72
C GLU A 6 19.34 -4.26 11.78
N LYS A 7 18.77 -3.95 12.95
CA LYS A 7 17.32 -3.99 13.16
C LYS A 7 16.67 -2.90 12.30
N GLN A 8 15.70 -3.28 11.46
CA GLN A 8 14.93 -2.31 10.69
C GLN A 8 14.16 -1.35 11.60
N ILE A 9 14.18 -0.06 11.27
CA ILE A 9 13.41 1.00 11.94
C ILE A 9 12.62 1.72 10.86
N VAL A 10 11.30 1.77 11.01
CA VAL A 10 10.41 2.49 10.09
C VAL A 10 9.43 3.32 10.92
N THR A 11 9.58 4.63 10.85
CA THR A 11 8.74 5.64 11.50
C THR A 11 8.49 6.77 10.50
N PRO A 12 7.54 7.69 10.76
CA PRO A 12 7.30 8.83 9.87
C PRO A 12 8.51 9.76 9.64
N TYR A 13 9.54 9.70 10.52
CA TYR A 13 10.70 10.60 10.48
C TYR A 13 12.03 9.88 10.24
N ASN A 14 12.09 8.56 10.43
CA ASN A 14 13.32 7.78 10.31
C ASN A 14 13.06 6.42 9.67
N VAL A 15 13.88 6.08 8.68
CA VAL A 15 13.91 4.77 8.01
C VAL A 15 15.36 4.30 7.96
N SER A 16 15.67 3.17 8.61
CA SER A 16 17.04 2.63 8.66
C SER A 16 17.07 1.09 8.66
N GLY A 17 18.20 0.52 8.26
CA GLY A 17 18.40 -0.92 8.09
C GLY A 17 17.76 -1.47 6.81
N LEU A 18 17.89 -2.79 6.60
CA LEU A 18 17.25 -3.47 5.47
C LEU A 18 15.74 -3.62 5.73
N VAL A 19 14.92 -2.99 4.88
CA VAL A 19 13.46 -2.99 5.03
C VAL A 19 12.87 -4.28 4.48
N ASP A 20 12.23 -5.06 5.35
CA ASP A 20 11.39 -6.20 4.97
C ASP A 20 9.92 -5.77 4.94
N TYR A 21 9.39 -5.59 3.73
CA TYR A 21 8.01 -5.15 3.51
C TYR A 21 6.97 -6.15 4.02
N ASN A 22 7.24 -7.46 4.02
CA ASN A 22 6.29 -8.44 4.57
C ASN A 22 6.20 -8.33 6.08
N LYS A 23 7.33 -8.03 6.75
CA LYS A 23 7.33 -7.73 8.17
C LYS A 23 6.61 -6.42 8.47
N LEU A 24 6.79 -5.37 7.66
CA LEU A 24 6.06 -4.11 7.83
C LEU A 24 4.55 -4.29 7.78
N VAL A 25 4.04 -5.08 6.83
CA VAL A 25 2.59 -5.35 6.75
C VAL A 25 2.05 -5.95 8.04
N LYS A 26 2.79 -6.89 8.64
CA LYS A 26 2.44 -7.51 9.94
C LYS A 26 2.53 -6.52 11.09
N ASP A 27 3.66 -5.82 11.21
CA ASP A 27 3.93 -4.88 12.31
C ASP A 27 2.92 -3.72 12.33
N PHE A 28 2.47 -3.26 11.15
CA PHE A 28 1.49 -2.19 11.01
C PHE A 28 0.05 -2.67 10.88
N ASN A 29 -0.23 -3.97 11.01
CA ASN A 29 -1.58 -4.54 10.85
C ASN A 29 -2.29 -4.02 9.58
N ALA A 30 -1.61 -4.16 8.44
CA ALA A 30 -2.13 -3.87 7.12
C ALA A 30 -2.37 -5.18 6.36
N GLU A 31 -2.98 -5.09 5.18
CA GLU A 31 -3.20 -6.22 4.30
C GLU A 31 -2.37 -6.06 3.02
N LEU A 32 -1.89 -7.18 2.46
CA LEU A 32 -1.21 -7.16 1.17
C LEU A 32 -2.21 -6.86 0.06
N LEU A 33 -1.81 -5.98 -0.86
CA LEU A 33 -2.60 -5.68 -2.04
C LEU A 33 -2.52 -6.86 -3.03
N THR A 34 -3.66 -7.49 -3.27
CA THR A 34 -3.75 -8.70 -4.12
C THR A 34 -3.90 -8.34 -5.60
N GLN A 35 -3.53 -9.29 -6.47
CA GLN A 35 -3.75 -9.13 -7.92
C GLN A 35 -5.24 -9.05 -8.28
N GLU A 36 -6.11 -9.70 -7.51
CA GLU A 36 -7.57 -9.62 -7.67
C GLU A 36 -8.09 -8.20 -7.39
N GLN A 37 -7.61 -7.55 -6.32
CA GLN A 37 -7.96 -6.16 -6.03
C GLN A 37 -7.43 -5.21 -7.10
N ILE A 38 -6.23 -5.44 -7.61
CA ILE A 38 -5.65 -4.64 -8.72
C ILE A 38 -6.49 -4.80 -9.99
N ALA A 39 -6.91 -6.02 -10.32
CA ALA A 39 -7.79 -6.29 -11.46
C ALA A 39 -9.15 -5.59 -11.27
N ARG A 40 -9.72 -5.63 -10.06
CA ARG A 40 -10.98 -4.95 -9.71
C ARG A 40 -10.88 -3.44 -9.88
N ILE A 41 -9.78 -2.81 -9.46
CA ILE A 41 -9.52 -1.38 -9.72
C ILE A 41 -9.60 -1.08 -11.23
N GLY A 42 -9.00 -1.93 -12.07
CA GLY A 42 -9.05 -1.76 -13.52
C GLY A 42 -10.45 -1.92 -14.10
N ALA A 43 -11.21 -2.89 -13.61
CA ALA A 43 -12.59 -3.13 -14.03
C ALA A 43 -13.51 -1.94 -13.69
N ILE A 44 -13.43 -1.42 -12.46
CA ILE A 44 -14.25 -0.29 -11.97
C ILE A 44 -13.91 1.00 -12.72
N THR A 45 -12.62 1.25 -12.96
CA THR A 45 -12.16 2.50 -13.59
C THR A 45 -12.19 2.46 -15.12
N HIS A 46 -12.45 1.29 -15.71
CA HIS A 46 -12.34 1.01 -17.14
C HIS A 46 -10.98 1.42 -17.73
N LYS A 47 -9.92 1.28 -16.94
CA LYS A 47 -8.55 1.65 -17.29
C LYS A 47 -7.59 0.56 -16.87
N GLU A 48 -6.46 0.48 -17.55
CA GLU A 48 -5.37 -0.39 -17.13
C GLU A 48 -4.88 0.06 -15.73
N PRO A 49 -4.83 -0.83 -14.72
CA PRO A 49 -4.39 -0.47 -13.38
C PRO A 49 -2.98 0.11 -13.41
N HIS A 50 -2.69 1.22 -12.73
CA HIS A 50 -1.39 1.90 -12.86
C HIS A 50 -0.18 0.95 -12.67
N MET A 51 0.91 1.18 -13.41
CA MET A 51 2.10 0.33 -13.41
C MET A 51 2.69 0.12 -12.00
N TRP A 52 2.58 1.11 -11.11
CA TRP A 52 3.02 0.99 -9.71
C TRP A 52 2.22 -0.01 -8.89
N LEU A 53 0.94 -0.23 -9.21
CA LEU A 53 0.15 -1.31 -8.60
C LEU A 53 0.60 -2.66 -9.15
N ARG A 54 0.70 -2.77 -10.49
CA ARG A 54 1.07 -4.02 -11.17
C ARG A 54 2.47 -4.53 -10.83
N ARG A 55 3.40 -3.62 -10.53
CA ARG A 55 4.80 -3.94 -10.15
C ARG A 55 5.01 -4.04 -8.63
N GLY A 56 3.97 -3.87 -7.82
CA GLY A 56 4.06 -3.99 -6.36
C GLY A 56 4.81 -2.84 -5.67
N LEU A 57 4.85 -1.65 -6.28
CA LEU A 57 5.37 -0.44 -5.61
C LEU A 57 4.43 0.00 -4.48
N PHE A 58 3.13 -0.04 -4.75
CA PHE A 58 2.10 -0.06 -3.70
C PHE A 58 1.79 -1.52 -3.40
N PHE A 59 2.16 -1.98 -2.22
CA PHE A 59 2.15 -3.41 -1.87
C PHE A 59 1.14 -3.76 -0.76
N CYS A 60 0.62 -2.77 -0.05
CA CYS A 60 -0.35 -3.00 1.03
C CYS A 60 -1.44 -1.93 1.04
N HIS A 61 -2.52 -2.21 1.76
CA HIS A 61 -3.65 -1.30 1.95
C HIS A 61 -4.30 -1.50 3.33
N ARG A 62 -5.28 -0.64 3.64
CA ARG A 62 -6.31 -0.85 4.67
C ARG A 62 -7.66 -0.55 4.03
N ASP A 63 -8.60 -1.48 4.18
CA ASP A 63 -10.00 -1.33 3.73
C ASP A 63 -10.23 -0.98 2.25
N ILE A 64 -9.33 -1.38 1.33
CA ILE A 64 -9.50 -1.07 -0.09
C ILE A 64 -10.80 -1.64 -0.65
N ASN A 65 -11.23 -2.82 -0.18
CA ASN A 65 -12.47 -3.44 -0.63
C ASN A 65 -13.69 -2.56 -0.35
N ALA A 66 -13.75 -1.93 0.83
CA ALA A 66 -14.85 -1.01 1.17
C ALA A 66 -14.87 0.21 0.25
N VAL A 67 -13.70 0.77 -0.07
CA VAL A 67 -13.58 1.88 -1.03
C VAL A 67 -14.05 1.46 -2.42
N LEU A 68 -13.66 0.28 -2.90
CA LEU A 68 -14.09 -0.23 -4.21
C LEU A 68 -15.60 -0.50 -4.24
N ASP A 69 -16.17 -1.06 -3.17
CA ASP A 69 -17.61 -1.29 -3.03
C ASP A 69 -18.40 0.03 -3.11
N ASP A 70 -17.90 1.09 -2.45
CA ASP A 70 -18.53 2.40 -2.50
C ASP A 70 -18.50 3.01 -3.90
N VAL A 71 -17.36 2.91 -4.59
CA VAL A 71 -17.24 3.40 -5.97
C VAL A 71 -18.18 2.64 -6.91
N GLU A 72 -18.28 1.31 -6.78
CA GLU A 72 -19.21 0.49 -7.58
C GLU A 72 -20.67 0.86 -7.35
N LYS A 73 -21.05 1.22 -6.11
CA LYS A 73 -22.41 1.70 -5.78
C LYS A 73 -22.69 3.12 -6.28
N GLY A 74 -21.69 3.82 -6.83
CA GLY A 74 -21.79 5.22 -7.24
C GLY A 74 -21.70 6.21 -6.08
N ASN A 75 -21.26 5.76 -4.90
CA ASN A 75 -20.98 6.65 -3.77
C ASN A 75 -19.74 7.49 -4.08
N LYS A 76 -19.74 8.74 -3.59
CA LYS A 76 -18.59 9.63 -3.76
C LYS A 76 -17.54 9.31 -2.70
N ILE A 77 -16.30 9.21 -3.15
CA ILE A 77 -15.12 9.13 -2.29
C ILE A 77 -14.24 10.36 -2.49
N TYR A 78 -13.33 10.61 -1.56
CA TYR A 78 -12.34 11.68 -1.65
C TYR A 78 -10.93 11.12 -1.49
N LEU A 79 -9.96 11.72 -2.18
CA LEU A 79 -8.55 11.39 -2.05
C LEU A 79 -7.88 12.44 -1.17
N TYR A 80 -7.08 11.98 -0.20
CA TYR A 80 -6.31 12.84 0.69
C TYR A 80 -4.85 12.36 0.74
N THR A 81 -3.92 13.29 0.52
CA THR A 81 -2.49 13.11 0.69
C THR A 81 -1.87 14.41 1.19
N GLY A 82 -0.69 14.35 1.80
CA GLY A 82 -0.04 15.49 2.42
C GLY A 82 1.46 15.56 2.12
N ARG A 83 2.03 16.75 2.31
CA ARG A 83 3.47 16.98 2.27
C ARG A 83 3.86 17.92 3.39
N GLY A 84 4.78 17.49 4.24
CA GLY A 84 5.37 18.37 5.27
C GLY A 84 6.25 19.45 4.60
N PRO A 85 6.06 20.74 4.90
CA PRO A 85 6.97 21.79 4.45
C PRO A 85 8.33 21.58 5.13
N SER A 86 9.38 21.45 4.32
CA SER A 86 10.76 21.24 4.75
C SER A 86 11.60 22.48 4.51
#